data_AF-A0A3C1WF27-F1
#
_entry.id   AF-A0A3C1WF27-F1
#
_cell.length_a   1.000
_cell.length_b   1.000
_cell.length_c   1.000
_cell.angle_alpha   90.00
_cell.angle_beta   90.00
_cell.angle_gamma   90.00
#
_symmetry.space_group_name_H-M   'P 1'
#
loop_
_entity.id
_entity.type
_entity.pdbx_description
1 polymer ?
#
loop_
_entity_poly.entity_id
_entity_poly.type
_entity_poly.pdbx_seq_one_letter_code
_entity_poly.pdbx_strand_id
1 'polypeptide(L)' 'RCVFGTTITLMNIADDSEITYQIVGEDEADIALGKISCHSPIASALMGNEEGEEVTVKAPAGNIMYEILEVQYL' A
#
# COMPACT_ATOMS: atom_id res chain seq x y z
N ARG A 1 4.63 -10.21 -4.45
CA ARG A 1 5.12 -8.99 -5.08
C ARG A 1 3.96 -8.06 -5.40
N CYS A 2 4.00 -6.86 -4.82
CA CYS A 2 3.03 -5.80 -5.01
C CYS A 2 3.03 -5.33 -6.46
N VAL A 3 1.90 -5.48 -7.15
CA VAL A 3 1.71 -5.06 -8.55
C VAL A 3 0.31 -4.48 -8.73
N PHE A 4 0.02 -3.93 -9.91
CA PHE A 4 -1.33 -3.50 -10.25
C PHE A 4 -2.34 -4.66 -10.08
N GLY A 5 -3.48 -4.38 -9.44
CA GLY A 5 -4.56 -5.34 -9.19
C GLY A 5 -4.45 -6.11 -7.87
N THR A 6 -3.29 -6.12 -7.19
CA THR A 6 -3.14 -6.84 -5.92
C THR A 6 -3.74 -6.08 -4.74
N THR A 7 -4.27 -6.84 -3.79
CA THR A 7 -4.69 -6.34 -2.48
C THR A 7 -3.57 -6.58 -1.48
N ILE A 8 -3.15 -5.54 -0.77
CA ILE A 8 -1.96 -5.53 0.07
C ILE A 8 -2.38 -5.11 1.47
N THR A 9 -2.02 -5.92 2.47
CA THR A 9 -2.18 -5.58 3.88
C THR A 9 -0.86 -5.06 4.42
N LEU A 10 -0.91 -3.92 5.10
CA LEU A 10 0.22 -3.18 5.62
C LEU A 10 0.06 -2.97 7.12
N MET A 11 1.16 -3.02 7.85
CA MET A 11 1.20 -2.63 9.26
C MET A 11 2.05 -1.37 9.42
N ASN A 12 1.50 -0.34 10.07
CA ASN A 12 2.27 0.84 10.45
C ASN A 12 3.17 0.52 11.63
N ILE A 13 4.48 0.62 11.44
CA ILE A 13 5.49 0.24 12.46
C ILE A 13 5.44 1.16 13.69
N ALA A 14 4.89 2.38 13.56
CA ALA A 14 4.87 3.34 14.66
C ALA A 14 3.78 3.04 15.70
N ASP A 15 2.66 2.44 15.29
CA ASP A 15 1.48 2.26 16.14
C ASP A 15 0.80 0.89 16.01
N ASP A 16 1.44 -0.05 15.29
CA ASP A 16 0.98 -1.41 15.01
C ASP A 16 -0.42 -1.47 14.36
N SER A 17 -0.88 -0.38 13.73
CA SER A 17 -2.17 -0.38 13.03
C SER A 17 -2.07 -1.04 11.66
N GLU A 18 -3.05 -1.89 11.35
CA GLU A 18 -3.15 -2.56 10.06
C GLU A 18 -4.09 -1.81 9.11
N ILE A 19 -3.70 -1.77 7.83
CA ILE A 19 -4.52 -1.21 6.77
C ILE A 19 -4.37 -2.01 5.49
N THR A 20 -5.48 -2.23 4.79
CA THR A 20 -5.51 -2.99 3.54
C THR A 20 -5.88 -2.08 2.38
N TYR A 21 -5.09 -2.16 1.30
CA TYR A 21 -5.33 -1.41 0.07
C TYR A 21 -5.24 -2.28 -1.17
N GLN A 22 -6.13 -2.04 -2.14
CA GLN A 22 -6.01 -2.59 -3.49
C GLN A 22 -5.43 -1.54 -4.44
N ILE A 23 -4.38 -1.90 -5.17
CA ILE A 23 -3.80 -1.05 -6.22
C ILE A 23 -4.65 -1.18 -7.48
N VAL A 24 -5.29 -0.10 -7.90
CA VAL A 24 -6.21 -0.04 -9.06
C VAL A 24 -5.86 1.12 -10.00
N GLY A 25 -6.61 1.25 -11.11
CA GLY A 25 -6.48 2.38 -12.03
C GLY A 25 -6.99 3.68 -11.41
N GLU A 26 -6.63 4.83 -12.02
CA GLU A 26 -7.08 6.14 -11.53
C GLU A 26 -8.60 6.27 -11.53
N ASP A 27 -9.28 5.77 -12.57
CA ASP A 27 -10.75 5.81 -12.69
C ASP A 27 -11.48 4.93 -11.65
N GLU A 28 -10.78 3.98 -11.05
CA GLU A 28 -11.33 2.98 -10.11
C GLU A 28 -10.98 3.30 -8.65
N ALA A 29 -10.12 4.31 -8.42
CA ALA A 29 -9.59 4.63 -7.12
C ALA A 29 -10.66 5.25 -6.20
N ASP A 30 -10.84 4.66 -5.03
CA ASP A 30 -11.76 5.11 -4.00
C ASP A 30 -11.22 4.70 -2.61
N ILE A 31 -10.70 5.70 -1.88
CA ILE A 31 -10.11 5.50 -0.55
C ILE A 31 -11.14 4.93 0.44
N ALA A 32 -12.42 5.30 0.31
CA ALA A 32 -13.45 4.79 1.20
C ALA A 32 -13.67 3.28 1.03
N LEU A 33 -13.31 2.74 -0.13
CA LEU A 33 -13.35 1.31 -0.45
C LEU A 33 -11.98 0.63 -0.31
N GLY A 34 -10.96 1.32 0.23
CA GLY A 34 -9.60 0.80 0.30
C GLY A 34 -8.94 0.63 -1.07
N LYS A 35 -9.40 1.35 -2.10
CA LYS A 35 -8.82 1.31 -3.45
C LYS A 35 -7.96 2.53 -3.70
N ILE A 36 -6.69 2.31 -4.02
CA ILE A 36 -5.72 3.37 -4.29
C ILE A 36 -5.27 3.33 -5.75
N SER A 37 -5.10 4.51 -6.34
CA SER A 37 -4.53 4.62 -7.68
C SER A 37 -3.08 4.12 -7.68
N CYS A 38 -2.70 3.41 -8.74
CA CYS A 38 -1.32 3.04 -9.04
C CYS A 38 -0.37 4.25 -9.19
N HIS A 39 -0.91 5.47 -9.35
CA HIS A 39 -0.15 6.73 -9.37
C HIS A 39 0.00 7.39 -8.01
N SER A 40 -0.58 6.83 -6.94
CA SER A 40 -0.45 7.39 -5.59
C SER A 40 0.97 7.22 -5.02
N PRO A 41 1.40 8.11 -4.09
CA PRO A 41 2.70 7.96 -3.42
C PRO A 41 2.85 6.62 -2.68
N ILE A 42 1.76 6.14 -2.07
CA ILE A 42 1.74 4.86 -1.36
C ILE A 42 1.87 3.68 -2.34
N ALA A 43 1.12 3.65 -3.44
CA ALA A 43 1.28 2.62 -4.46
C ALA A 43 2.71 2.62 -5.04
N SER A 44 3.27 3.80 -5.30
CA SER A 44 4.64 3.94 -5.81
C SER A 44 5.69 3.39 -4.85
N ALA A 45 5.48 3.55 -3.54
CA ALA A 45 6.38 3.00 -2.52
C ALA A 45 6.26 1.47 -2.40
N LEU A 46 5.08 0.92 -2.67
CA LEU A 46 4.79 -0.53 -2.58
C LEU A 46 5.21 -1.30 -3.83
N MET A 47 5.02 -0.73 -5.02
CA MET A 47 5.23 -1.41 -6.30
C MET A 47 6.59 -2.12 -6.39
N GLY A 48 6.54 -3.43 -6.64
CA GLY A 48 7.72 -4.28 -6.77
C GLY A 48 8.26 -4.90 -5.47
N ASN A 49 7.80 -4.45 -4.31
CA ASN A 49 8.15 -5.04 -3.00
C ASN A 49 7.34 -6.31 -2.72
N GLU A 50 7.76 -7.07 -1.73
CA GLU A 50 7.22 -8.40 -1.39
C GLU A 50 6.76 -8.50 0.07
N GLU A 51 6.04 -9.56 0.40
CA GLU A 51 5.61 -9.84 1.78
C GLU A 51 6.84 -9.94 2.70
N GLY A 52 6.75 -9.34 3.88
CA GLY A 52 7.83 -9.24 4.88
C GLY A 52 8.83 -8.11 4.62
N GLU A 53 8.67 -7.30 3.58
CA GLU A 53 9.51 -6.12 3.35
C GLU A 53 8.94 -4.86 4.02
N GLU A 54 9.82 -3.99 4.49
CA GLU A 54 9.47 -2.67 5.00
C GLU A 54 9.61 -1.60 3.90
N VAL A 55 8.61 -0.73 3.80
CA VAL A 55 8.59 0.40 2.85
C VAL A 55 8.41 1.72 3.57
N THR A 56 9.01 2.77 3.02
CA THR A 56 8.82 4.15 3.51
C THR A 56 7.95 4.94 2.54
N VAL A 57 6.77 5.34 3.00
CA VAL A 57 5.86 6.22 2.27
C VAL A 57 6.14 7.66 2.68
N LYS A 58 6.53 8.49 1.71
CA LYS A 58 6.76 9.92 1.94
C LYS A 58 5.42 10.66 1.91
N ALA A 59 5.03 11.27 3.03
CA ALA A 59 3.88 12.15 3.11
C ALA A 59 4.30 13.58 3.52
N PRO A 60 3.52 14.62 3.19
CA PRO A 60 3.83 16.00 3.58
C PRO A 60 3.98 16.21 5.09
N ALA A 61 3.28 15.41 5.90
CA ALA A 61 3.32 15.46 7.36
C ALA A 61 4.49 14.68 7.99
N GLY A 62 5.27 13.95 7.18
CA GLY A 62 6.34 13.08 7.65
C GLY A 62 6.38 11.76 6.88
N ASN A 63 7.49 11.04 7.02
CA ASN A 63 7.61 9.69 6.46
C ASN A 63 6.84 8.71 7.36
N ILE A 64 6.12 7.79 6.74
CA ILE A 64 5.43 6.68 7.41
C ILE A 64 6.08 5.39 6.95
N MET A 65 6.45 4.52 7.89
CA MET A 65 7.03 3.21 7.59
C MET A 65 5.98 2.13 7.75
N TYR A 66 5.89 1.27 6.75
CA TYR A 66 4.97 0.14 6.75
C TYR A 66 5.73 -1.17 6.54
N GLU A 67 5.32 -2.23 7.21
CA GLU A 67 5.67 -3.60 6.86
C GLU A 67 4.56 -4.19 5.97
N ILE A 68 4.94 -4.89 4.90
CA ILE A 68 4.00 -5.60 4.04
C ILE A 68 3.68 -6.96 4.66
N LEU A 69 2.48 -7.10 5.23
CA LEU A 69 2.07 -8.34 5.88
C LEU A 69 1.60 -9.40 4.86
N GLU A 70 0.87 -8.97 3.84
CA GLU A 70 0.24 -9.89 2.88
C GLU A 70 0.04 -9.22 1.51
N VAL A 71 0.23 -9.99 0.43
CA VAL A 71 -0.01 -9.61 -0.95
C VAL A 71 -0.90 -10.67 -1.60
N GLN A 72 -2.19 -10.34 -1.73
CA GLN A 72 -3.20 -11.20 -2.33
C GLN A 72 -3.35 -10.89 -3.83
N TYR A 73 -3.35 -11.95 -4.64
CA TYR A 73 -3.63 -11.90 -6.07
C TYR A 73 -5.08 -12.36 -6.30
N LEU A 74 -5.84 -11.59 -7.09
CA LEU A 74 -7.16 -12.00 -7.58
C LEU A 74 -7.04 -12.85 -8.84
#